data_AF-A0A5B0EME1-F1
#
_entry.id   AF-A0A5B0EME1-F1
#
_cell.length_a   1.000
_cell.length_b   1.000
_cell.length_c   1.000
_cell.angle_alpha   90.00
_cell.angle_beta   90.00
_cell.angle_gamma   90.00
#
_symmetry.space_group_name_H-M   'P 1'
#
loop_
_entity.id
_entity.type
_entity.pdbx_description
1 polymer ?
#
loop_
_entity_poly.entity_id
_entity_poly.type
_entity_poly.pdbx_seq_one_letter_code
_entity_poly.pdbx_strand_id
1 'polypeptide(L)'
;MNSLKGSRRTRLAVAAVLALLALSGCSSPNIGTGESSGAVAPANENLTVQSSSTPTEHPDIPAASPTPSGQEWADEKVNAWVDNSGIKSVKGFLYPYNLINSWDSPKAGHLRLFIDDSYEFNRDGMSQHFETATDELRIMGLVMFESIGDDSPELETVDIATEDGFRSGSYSRSRTGADPSDLDAWADEKYVQWLDAMNDTYESFCGFTIKKLEQYRECLPTDPHAYVGSVEAPAEGELVVTLSPGEWQDNTYDTDTMRGVDFVASNMMLKINSKAFATEAVESLTVVVDGTDESGTEKWSE
;
A
#
# COMPACT_ATOMS: atom_id res chain seq x y z
N MET A 1 -49.09 -14.65 37.30
CA MET A 1 -48.25 -15.68 37.96
C MET A 1 -47.05 -15.87 37.05
N ASN A 2 -45.91 -15.22 37.33
CA ASN A 2 -44.79 -15.74 38.12
C ASN A 2 -44.24 -17.06 37.51
N SER A 3 -42.95 -17.30 37.25
CA SER A 3 -41.71 -16.62 37.64
C SER A 3 -40.52 -17.42 37.06
N LEU A 4 -39.58 -16.73 36.42
CA LEU A 4 -38.11 -16.75 36.53
C LEU A 4 -37.25 -18.05 36.64
N LYS A 5 -36.02 -17.85 36.08
CA LYS A 5 -34.66 -18.39 36.37
C LYS A 5 -34.19 -19.60 35.54
N GLY A 6 -32.95 -19.66 35.04
CA GLY A 6 -31.76 -18.81 35.21
C GLY A 6 -30.70 -19.14 34.14
N SER A 7 -29.96 -18.14 33.67
CA SER A 7 -28.54 -17.90 34.01
C SER A 7 -27.62 -19.11 33.83
N ARG A 8 -26.79 -19.08 32.78
CA ARG A 8 -25.34 -19.32 32.89
C ARG A 8 -24.61 -18.43 31.90
N ARG A 9 -23.88 -17.47 32.47
CA ARG A 9 -22.81 -16.70 31.84
C ARG A 9 -21.69 -17.68 31.47
N THR A 10 -21.24 -17.66 30.22
CA THR A 10 -19.91 -18.18 29.87
C THR A 10 -19.18 -17.04 29.17
N ARG A 11 -18.30 -16.39 29.93
CA ARG A 11 -17.27 -15.50 29.39
C ARG A 11 -16.27 -16.41 28.66
N LEU A 12 -16.08 -16.20 27.38
CA LEU A 12 -14.89 -16.66 26.67
C LEU A 12 -14.13 -15.41 26.25
N ALA A 13 -13.12 -15.10 27.06
CA ALA A 13 -12.02 -14.24 26.67
C ALA A 13 -11.22 -15.00 25.62
N VAL A 14 -11.13 -14.46 24.41
CA VAL A 14 -10.17 -14.93 23.41
C VAL A 14 -8.98 -13.98 23.49
N ALA A 15 -7.87 -14.53 23.97
CA ALA A 15 -6.60 -13.86 24.10
C ALA A 15 -5.99 -13.66 22.72
N ALA A 16 -5.63 -12.42 22.38
CA ALA A 16 -4.76 -12.10 21.27
C ALA A 16 -3.33 -12.53 21.65
N VAL A 17 -2.76 -13.46 20.88
CA VAL A 17 -1.35 -13.85 21.00
C VAL A 17 -0.56 -12.96 20.06
N LEU A 18 0.02 -11.89 20.63
CA LEU A 18 1.10 -11.12 20.02
C LEU A 18 2.39 -11.94 20.15
N ALA A 19 2.91 -12.43 19.02
CA ALA A 19 4.25 -12.97 18.95
C ALA A 19 5.25 -11.80 18.74
N LEU A 20 5.82 -11.33 19.85
CA LEU A 20 7.06 -10.53 19.82
C LEU A 20 8.23 -11.42 19.38
N LEU A 21 8.93 -11.00 18.32
CA LEU A 21 10.32 -11.39 18.11
C LEU A 21 11.19 -10.15 18.23
N ALA A 22 11.94 -10.11 19.32
CA ALA A 22 12.91 -9.07 19.63
C ALA A 22 14.33 -9.65 19.49
N LEU A 23 15.20 -8.84 18.88
CA LEU A 23 16.65 -8.69 19.11
C LEU A 23 17.60 -9.79 18.61
N SER A 24 18.46 -9.40 17.68
CA SER A 24 19.91 -9.54 17.90
C SER A 24 20.67 -8.39 17.24
N GLY A 25 21.33 -7.58 18.07
CA GLY A 25 22.27 -6.56 17.63
C GLY A 25 23.68 -7.13 17.50
N CYS A 26 24.52 -6.43 16.73
CA CYS A 26 25.97 -6.45 16.89
C CYS A 26 26.49 -5.03 16.69
N SER A 27 27.22 -4.52 17.68
CA SER A 27 27.80 -3.19 17.72
C SER A 27 29.30 -3.22 17.34
N SER A 28 29.76 -2.06 16.82
CA SER A 28 31.12 -1.45 16.95
C SER A 28 32.18 -1.77 15.88
N PRO A 29 33.27 -0.96 15.70
CA PRO A 29 33.60 0.36 16.30
C PRO A 29 34.12 1.47 15.34
N ASN A 30 34.05 2.69 15.88
CA ASN A 30 34.84 3.94 15.75
C ASN A 30 36.20 3.97 14.98
N ILE A 31 36.46 5.08 14.25
CA ILE A 31 37.71 5.88 13.99
C ILE A 31 37.28 6.92 12.92
N GLY A 32 37.53 8.24 12.91
CA GLY A 32 38.28 9.18 13.73
C GLY A 32 38.52 10.47 12.90
N THR A 33 38.39 11.63 13.55
CA THR A 33 39.04 12.94 13.29
C THR A 33 38.86 13.68 11.96
N GLY A 34 38.42 14.95 12.05
CA GLY A 34 38.52 15.95 10.99
C GLY A 34 37.90 17.31 11.35
N GLU A 35 38.46 17.98 12.35
CA GLU A 35 38.16 19.38 12.69
C GLU A 35 38.82 20.31 11.65
N SER A 36 38.07 21.23 11.04
CA SER A 36 38.60 22.55 10.65
C SER A 36 37.48 23.58 10.53
N SER A 37 37.54 24.53 11.46
CA SER A 37 36.79 25.78 11.48
C SER A 37 37.22 26.72 10.35
N GLY A 38 36.33 27.62 9.92
CA GLY A 38 36.67 28.68 8.96
C GLY A 38 35.48 29.46 8.42
N ALA A 39 34.79 30.20 9.28
CA ALA A 39 33.95 31.31 8.84
C ALA A 39 34.82 32.46 8.30
N VAL A 40 34.36 33.15 7.24
CA VAL A 40 34.41 34.62 7.01
C VAL A 40 33.80 34.93 5.63
N ALA A 41 32.63 35.57 5.63
CA ALA A 41 32.22 36.58 4.63
C ALA A 41 32.70 37.96 5.15
N PRO A 42 32.77 39.09 4.39
CA PRO A 42 31.92 39.41 3.23
C PRO A 42 32.61 40.22 2.10
N ALA A 43 31.90 40.48 0.99
CA ALA A 43 31.85 41.79 0.35
C ALA A 43 30.79 41.83 -0.76
N ASN A 44 29.88 42.79 -0.65
CA ASN A 44 29.00 43.27 -1.71
C ASN A 44 29.82 43.84 -2.86
N GLU A 45 29.44 43.54 -4.10
CA GLU A 45 29.41 44.56 -5.16
C GLU A 45 28.24 44.28 -6.11
N ASN A 46 27.50 45.36 -6.35
CA ASN A 46 26.27 45.47 -7.11
C ASN A 46 26.65 45.88 -8.54
N LEU A 47 26.16 45.20 -9.59
CA LEU A 47 26.03 45.76 -10.96
C LEU A 47 25.24 44.83 -11.90
N THR A 48 23.96 45.18 -12.05
CA THR A 48 23.17 45.32 -13.29
C THR A 48 23.28 44.27 -14.42
N VAL A 49 22.21 43.47 -14.49
CA VAL A 49 21.46 42.91 -15.65
C VAL A 49 22.05 43.08 -17.06
N GLN A 50 22.27 41.94 -17.72
CA GLN A 50 22.23 41.84 -19.19
C GLN A 50 21.45 40.57 -19.59
N SER A 51 20.18 40.76 -20.00
CA SER A 51 19.35 39.69 -20.58
C SER A 51 20.01 39.16 -21.86
N SER A 52 20.35 37.88 -21.84
CA SER A 52 20.71 37.09 -23.03
C SER A 52 19.88 35.82 -22.99
N SER A 53 18.68 35.87 -23.58
CA SER A 53 17.82 34.69 -23.75
C SER A 53 18.43 33.79 -24.82
N THR A 54 19.26 32.84 -24.37
CA THR A 54 19.63 31.67 -25.15
C THR A 54 18.70 30.55 -24.69
N PRO A 55 18.00 29.83 -25.58
CA PRO A 55 17.22 28.68 -25.16
C PRO A 55 18.22 27.63 -24.66
N THR A 56 18.27 27.43 -23.36
CA THR A 56 18.90 26.24 -22.79
C THR A 56 18.02 25.07 -23.24
N GLU A 57 18.53 24.32 -24.20
CA GLU A 57 18.04 23.01 -24.60
C GLU A 57 17.88 22.20 -23.32
N HIS A 58 16.63 22.00 -22.91
CA HIS A 58 16.28 21.09 -21.82
C HIS A 58 16.74 19.72 -22.31
N PRO A 59 17.59 18.97 -21.58
CA PRO A 59 17.81 17.59 -21.94
C PRO A 59 16.43 16.91 -21.92
N ASP A 60 16.01 16.41 -23.08
CA ASP A 60 14.82 15.59 -23.23
C ASP A 60 14.84 14.54 -22.11
N ILE A 61 13.91 14.67 -21.16
CA ILE A 61 13.61 13.57 -20.24
C ILE A 61 13.26 12.40 -21.16
N PRO A 62 14.00 11.27 -21.14
CA PRO A 62 13.64 10.14 -21.96
C PRO A 62 12.20 9.75 -21.59
N ALA A 63 11.31 9.82 -22.58
CA ALA A 63 9.96 9.32 -22.44
C ALA A 63 10.03 7.93 -21.81
N ALA A 64 9.28 7.71 -20.72
CA ALA A 64 9.25 6.44 -20.01
C ALA A 64 9.19 5.29 -21.02
N SER A 65 10.15 4.37 -20.95
CA SER A 65 10.16 3.18 -21.80
C SER A 65 8.77 2.54 -21.75
N PRO A 66 8.20 2.13 -22.90
CA PRO A 66 6.88 1.52 -22.89
C PRO A 66 6.91 0.29 -22.00
N THR A 67 6.03 0.26 -20.99
CA THR A 67 5.90 -0.87 -20.08
C THR A 67 5.67 -2.15 -20.90
N PRO A 68 6.48 -3.20 -20.70
CA PRO A 68 6.41 -4.41 -21.50
C PRO A 68 5.09 -5.17 -21.32
N SER A 69 4.70 -5.92 -22.35
CA SER A 69 3.44 -6.68 -22.41
C SER A 69 3.53 -7.88 -23.35
N GLY A 70 2.50 -8.72 -23.36
CA GLY A 70 2.36 -9.85 -24.27
C GLY A 70 2.91 -11.16 -23.70
N GLN A 71 2.77 -12.26 -24.46
CA GLN A 71 3.03 -13.60 -23.94
C GLN A 71 4.46 -13.81 -23.44
N GLU A 72 5.47 -13.31 -24.17
CA GLU A 72 6.88 -13.47 -23.76
C GLU A 72 7.16 -12.80 -22.41
N TRP A 73 6.61 -11.61 -22.18
CA TRP A 73 6.70 -10.93 -20.89
C TRP A 73 5.91 -11.66 -19.80
N ALA A 74 4.72 -12.19 -20.13
CA ALA A 74 3.93 -12.97 -19.17
C ALA A 74 4.68 -14.25 -18.74
N ASP A 75 5.30 -14.95 -19.71
CA ASP A 75 6.15 -16.12 -19.46
C ASP A 75 7.36 -15.75 -18.60
N GLU A 76 8.01 -14.63 -18.87
CA GLU A 76 9.11 -14.11 -18.05
C GLU A 76 8.70 -13.92 -16.59
N LYS A 77 7.57 -13.27 -16.32
CA LYS A 77 7.10 -13.01 -14.94
C LYS A 77 6.67 -14.27 -14.21
N VAL A 78 6.02 -15.21 -14.90
CA VAL A 78 5.69 -16.51 -14.29
C VAL A 78 6.96 -17.32 -14.01
N ASN A 79 7.95 -17.29 -14.90
CA ASN A 79 9.24 -17.95 -14.66
C ASN A 79 10.00 -17.31 -13.49
N ALA A 80 10.02 -15.98 -13.38
CA ALA A 80 10.61 -15.28 -12.25
C ALA A 80 10.00 -15.73 -10.91
N TRP A 81 8.67 -15.90 -10.86
CA TRP A 81 7.99 -16.38 -9.66
C TRP A 81 8.32 -17.84 -9.33
N VAL A 82 8.35 -18.71 -10.35
CA VAL A 82 8.77 -20.11 -10.25
C VAL A 82 10.20 -20.23 -9.72
N ASP A 83 11.11 -19.43 -10.27
CA ASP A 83 12.53 -19.41 -9.91
C ASP A 83 12.72 -18.90 -8.48
N ASN A 84 12.07 -17.79 -8.10
CA ASN A 84 12.13 -17.26 -6.73
C ASN A 84 11.58 -18.28 -5.70
N SER A 85 10.61 -19.08 -6.11
CA SER A 85 10.02 -20.13 -5.27
C SER A 85 10.86 -21.42 -5.21
N GLY A 86 11.94 -21.52 -5.98
CA GLY A 86 12.82 -22.70 -6.01
C GLY A 86 12.18 -23.96 -6.58
N ILE A 87 11.12 -23.82 -7.39
CA ILE A 87 10.40 -24.93 -8.02
C ILE A 87 10.66 -24.96 -9.53
N LYS A 88 10.20 -26.02 -10.22
CA LYS A 88 10.51 -26.24 -11.65
C LYS A 88 9.43 -25.77 -12.62
N SER A 89 8.22 -25.54 -12.11
CA SER A 89 7.07 -25.07 -12.87
C SER A 89 5.95 -24.68 -11.92
N VAL A 90 4.92 -24.00 -12.43
CA VAL A 90 3.72 -23.65 -11.64
C VAL A 90 3.02 -24.88 -11.02
N LYS A 91 3.17 -26.07 -11.62
CA LYS A 91 2.62 -27.32 -11.07
C LYS A 91 3.36 -27.81 -9.82
N GLY A 92 4.54 -27.25 -9.52
CA GLY A 92 5.30 -27.51 -8.30
C GLY A 92 4.84 -26.70 -7.09
N PHE A 93 3.98 -25.69 -7.26
CA PHE A 93 3.45 -24.93 -6.14
C PHE A 93 2.58 -25.80 -5.22
N LEU A 94 2.27 -25.28 -4.04
CA LEU A 94 1.18 -25.81 -3.21
C LEU A 94 -0.17 -25.34 -3.76
N TYR A 95 -1.23 -26.02 -3.33
CA TYR A 95 -2.59 -25.51 -3.52
C TYR A 95 -2.70 -24.11 -2.90
N PRO A 96 -3.33 -23.13 -3.57
CA PRO A 96 -4.07 -23.27 -4.84
C PRO A 96 -3.26 -23.02 -6.13
N TYR A 97 -2.05 -22.49 -6.04
CA TYR A 97 -1.27 -22.04 -7.20
C TYR A 97 -0.85 -23.19 -8.15
N ASN A 98 -0.84 -24.43 -7.67
CA ASN A 98 -0.64 -25.59 -8.55
C ASN A 98 -1.76 -25.81 -9.57
N LEU A 99 -2.90 -25.15 -9.40
CA LEU A 99 -4.03 -25.15 -10.34
C LEU A 99 -3.87 -24.14 -11.48
N ILE A 100 -2.85 -23.29 -11.49
CA ILE A 100 -2.58 -22.36 -12.61
C ILE A 100 -2.33 -23.17 -13.88
N ASN A 101 -3.16 -22.95 -14.92
CA ASN A 101 -3.14 -23.71 -16.17
C ASN A 101 -2.63 -22.86 -17.36
N SER A 102 -2.87 -21.56 -17.34
CA SER A 102 -2.42 -20.63 -18.38
C SER A 102 -2.26 -19.22 -17.82
N TRP A 103 -1.59 -18.36 -18.58
CA TRP A 103 -1.41 -16.95 -18.25
C TRP A 103 -1.17 -16.15 -19.54
N ASP A 104 -1.52 -14.88 -19.49
CA ASP A 104 -1.26 -13.91 -20.55
C ASP A 104 -0.95 -12.52 -19.98
N SER A 105 -0.62 -11.59 -20.88
CA SER A 105 -0.51 -10.18 -20.56
C SER A 105 -1.35 -9.37 -21.54
N PRO A 106 -2.56 -8.93 -21.14
CA PRO A 106 -3.50 -8.27 -22.04
C PRO A 106 -3.09 -6.83 -22.35
N LYS A 107 -2.23 -6.24 -21.51
CA LYS A 107 -1.64 -4.90 -21.70
C LYS A 107 -0.37 -4.75 -20.88
N ALA A 108 0.39 -3.72 -21.22
CA ALA A 108 1.53 -3.17 -20.50
C ALA A 108 1.40 -3.29 -18.99
N GLY A 109 2.32 -4.01 -18.33
CA GLY A 109 2.39 -4.13 -16.86
C GLY A 109 1.28 -4.94 -16.21
N HIS A 110 0.40 -5.58 -16.98
CA HIS A 110 -0.68 -6.42 -16.47
C HIS A 110 -0.39 -7.88 -16.79
N LEU A 111 -0.32 -8.69 -15.73
CA LEU A 111 -0.26 -10.14 -15.82
C LEU A 111 -1.62 -10.73 -15.43
N ARG A 112 -2.10 -11.71 -16.19
CA ARG A 112 -3.30 -12.45 -15.86
C ARG A 112 -3.01 -13.94 -15.81
N LEU A 113 -3.43 -14.61 -14.74
CA LEU A 113 -3.32 -16.05 -14.58
C LEU A 113 -4.70 -16.69 -14.48
N PHE A 114 -4.82 -17.87 -15.08
CA PHE A 114 -6.04 -18.66 -15.06
C PHE A 114 -5.82 -19.92 -14.23
N ILE A 115 -6.68 -20.12 -13.23
CA ILE A 115 -6.71 -21.32 -12.40
C ILE A 115 -7.82 -22.26 -12.86
N ASP A 116 -7.55 -23.55 -12.75
CA ASP A 116 -8.52 -24.61 -13.05
C ASP A 116 -9.84 -24.42 -12.27
N ASP A 117 -10.98 -24.69 -12.92
CA ASP A 117 -12.32 -24.57 -12.32
C ASP A 117 -12.56 -25.56 -11.16
N SER A 118 -11.64 -26.52 -10.93
CA SER A 118 -11.64 -27.35 -9.72
C SER A 118 -11.21 -26.62 -8.45
N TYR A 119 -10.86 -25.33 -8.51
CA TYR A 119 -10.58 -24.54 -7.33
C TYR A 119 -11.77 -24.48 -6.38
N GLU A 120 -11.55 -24.90 -5.13
CA GLU A 120 -12.53 -24.83 -4.05
C GLU A 120 -12.31 -23.54 -3.26
N PHE A 121 -13.27 -22.61 -3.37
CA PHE A 121 -13.29 -21.36 -2.60
C PHE A 121 -13.60 -21.60 -1.13
N ASN A 122 -12.97 -20.83 -0.24
CA ASN A 122 -13.10 -20.94 1.22
C ASN A 122 -12.94 -22.38 1.73
N ARG A 123 -11.96 -23.11 1.17
CA ARG A 123 -11.74 -24.53 1.44
C ARG A 123 -11.44 -24.83 2.91
N ASP A 124 -10.74 -23.92 3.59
CA ASP A 124 -10.39 -24.05 5.01
C ASP A 124 -11.48 -23.55 5.95
N GLY A 125 -12.53 -22.90 5.43
CA GLY A 125 -13.62 -22.32 6.21
C GLY A 125 -13.21 -21.10 7.04
N MET A 126 -12.04 -20.51 6.77
CA MET A 126 -11.49 -19.39 7.54
C MET A 126 -11.96 -18.03 7.03
N SER A 127 -12.55 -17.96 5.83
CA SER A 127 -13.06 -16.70 5.30
C SER A 127 -14.14 -16.12 6.20
N GLN A 128 -14.08 -14.81 6.39
CA GLN A 128 -15.13 -14.07 7.08
C GLN A 128 -16.43 -14.14 6.26
N HIS A 129 -17.56 -13.99 6.95
CA HIS A 129 -18.88 -14.08 6.33
C HIS A 129 -19.14 -13.05 5.21
N PHE A 130 -18.36 -11.96 5.17
CA PHE A 130 -18.44 -10.93 4.14
C PHE A 130 -17.40 -11.12 3.03
N GLU A 131 -16.37 -11.94 3.22
CA GLU A 131 -15.35 -12.20 2.20
C GLU A 131 -15.93 -13.04 1.06
N THR A 132 -15.46 -12.76 -0.14
CA THR A 132 -15.97 -13.32 -1.38
C THR A 132 -14.87 -14.06 -2.15
N ALA A 133 -15.27 -14.81 -3.17
CA ALA A 133 -14.36 -15.42 -4.11
C ALA A 133 -13.40 -14.40 -4.77
N THR A 134 -13.86 -13.16 -4.98
CA THR A 134 -13.04 -12.09 -5.56
C THR A 134 -11.88 -11.73 -4.62
N ASP A 135 -12.12 -11.69 -3.30
CA ASP A 135 -11.09 -11.38 -2.31
C ASP A 135 -10.03 -12.48 -2.26
N GLU A 136 -10.46 -13.74 -2.29
CA GLU A 136 -9.56 -14.89 -2.29
C GLU A 136 -8.64 -14.88 -3.52
N LEU A 137 -9.17 -14.58 -4.71
CA LEU A 137 -8.39 -14.45 -5.94
C LEU A 137 -7.48 -13.21 -5.94
N ARG A 138 -7.93 -12.09 -5.34
CA ARG A 138 -7.08 -10.90 -5.15
C ARG A 138 -5.88 -11.20 -4.26
N ILE A 139 -6.09 -11.91 -3.14
CA ILE A 139 -5.02 -12.34 -2.24
C ILE A 139 -4.03 -13.25 -2.96
N MET A 140 -4.51 -14.16 -3.81
CA MET A 140 -3.63 -14.96 -4.66
C MET A 140 -2.76 -14.09 -5.59
N GLY A 141 -3.35 -13.05 -6.19
CA GLY A 141 -2.61 -12.09 -7.00
C GLY A 141 -1.57 -11.31 -6.21
N LEU A 142 -1.91 -10.88 -4.98
CA LEU A 142 -0.99 -10.22 -4.05
C LEU A 142 0.22 -11.09 -3.73
N VAL A 143 0.03 -12.39 -3.43
CA VAL A 143 1.16 -13.29 -3.09
C VAL A 143 2.14 -13.43 -4.25
N MET A 144 1.65 -13.52 -5.48
CA MET A 144 2.53 -13.50 -6.65
C MET A 144 3.24 -12.14 -6.76
N PHE A 145 2.50 -11.05 -6.61
CA PHE A 145 3.03 -9.70 -6.71
C PHE A 145 4.14 -9.44 -5.69
N GLU A 146 3.94 -9.77 -4.41
CA GLU A 146 4.97 -9.66 -3.37
C GLU A 146 6.18 -10.55 -3.63
N SER A 147 6.01 -11.67 -4.33
CA SER A 147 7.11 -12.58 -4.62
C SER A 147 8.10 -12.03 -5.66
N ILE A 148 7.67 -11.19 -6.60
CA ILE A 148 8.54 -10.72 -7.70
C ILE A 148 8.48 -9.21 -7.95
N GLY A 149 7.60 -8.49 -7.26
CA GLY A 149 7.25 -7.10 -7.56
C GLY A 149 8.37 -6.11 -7.27
N ASP A 150 9.26 -6.41 -6.31
CA ASP A 150 10.43 -5.59 -6.02
C ASP A 150 11.51 -5.73 -7.11
N ASP A 151 11.61 -6.91 -7.73
CA ASP A 151 12.51 -7.16 -8.86
C ASP A 151 11.84 -6.88 -10.22
N SER A 152 10.54 -6.54 -10.22
CA SER A 152 9.73 -6.24 -11.43
C SER A 152 8.98 -4.92 -11.25
N PRO A 153 9.68 -3.76 -11.26
CA PRO A 153 9.07 -2.43 -11.11
C PRO A 153 8.01 -2.10 -12.17
N GLU A 154 8.03 -2.80 -13.30
CA GLU A 154 7.09 -2.65 -14.40
C GLU A 154 5.84 -3.54 -14.28
N LEU A 155 5.81 -4.45 -13.29
CA LEU A 155 4.60 -5.19 -12.94
C LEU A 155 3.68 -4.28 -12.11
N GLU A 156 2.50 -4.01 -12.63
CA GLU A 156 1.55 -3.06 -12.07
C GLU A 156 0.25 -3.72 -11.59
N THR A 157 -0.15 -4.83 -12.21
CA THR A 157 -1.38 -5.56 -11.85
C THR A 157 -1.22 -7.06 -12.07
N VAL A 158 -1.73 -7.85 -11.14
CA VAL A 158 -1.93 -9.29 -11.27
C VAL A 158 -3.41 -9.61 -11.13
N ASP A 159 -3.99 -10.14 -12.21
CA ASP A 159 -5.35 -10.70 -12.24
C ASP A 159 -5.27 -12.22 -12.05
N ILE A 160 -6.04 -12.77 -11.12
CA ILE A 160 -6.31 -14.21 -11.05
C ILE A 160 -7.76 -14.45 -11.42
N ALA A 161 -8.00 -15.33 -12.40
CA ALA A 161 -9.34 -15.70 -12.84
C ALA A 161 -9.51 -17.22 -12.87
N THR A 162 -10.76 -17.70 -12.71
CA THR A 162 -11.11 -19.08 -13.07
C THR A 162 -10.97 -19.27 -14.58
N GLU A 163 -10.78 -20.51 -15.04
CA GLU A 163 -10.56 -20.83 -16.45
C GLU A 163 -11.76 -20.44 -17.31
N ASP A 164 -12.98 -20.57 -16.77
CA ASP A 164 -14.22 -20.08 -17.38
C ASP A 164 -14.38 -18.54 -17.36
N GLY A 165 -13.52 -17.82 -16.63
CA GLY A 165 -13.57 -16.38 -16.43
C GLY A 165 -14.76 -15.87 -15.60
N PHE A 166 -15.56 -16.77 -15.00
CA PHE A 166 -16.74 -16.40 -14.22
C PHE A 166 -16.38 -15.68 -12.91
N ARG A 167 -15.22 -16.00 -12.34
CA ARG A 167 -14.68 -15.34 -11.13
C ARG A 167 -13.31 -14.77 -11.44
N SER A 168 -13.04 -13.59 -10.90
CA SER A 168 -11.74 -12.96 -10.97
C SER A 168 -11.50 -12.07 -9.76
N GLY A 169 -10.24 -11.86 -9.42
CA GLY A 169 -9.77 -10.89 -8.45
C GLY A 169 -8.49 -10.25 -8.96
N SER A 170 -8.31 -8.97 -8.70
CA SER A 170 -7.19 -8.17 -9.19
C SER A 170 -6.49 -7.50 -8.02
N TYR A 171 -5.18 -7.66 -7.97
CA TYR A 171 -4.31 -6.86 -7.11
C TYR A 171 -3.49 -5.92 -7.99
N SER A 172 -3.39 -4.64 -7.61
CA SER A 172 -2.62 -3.62 -8.33
C SER A 172 -1.79 -2.76 -7.40
N ARG A 173 -0.68 -2.24 -7.94
CA ARG A 173 0.14 -1.17 -7.38
C ARG A 173 -0.58 0.18 -7.35
N SER A 174 -1.53 0.39 -8.28
CA SER A 174 -2.32 1.63 -8.40
C SER A 174 -1.51 2.90 -8.61
N ARG A 175 -0.42 2.81 -9.40
CA ARG A 175 0.35 3.97 -9.86
C ARG A 175 -0.45 4.86 -10.80
N THR A 176 -0.27 6.17 -10.66
CA THR A 176 -0.82 7.18 -11.59
C THR A 176 0.20 7.54 -12.66
N GLY A 177 1.47 7.20 -12.45
CA GLY A 177 2.59 7.61 -13.30
C GLY A 177 3.06 9.03 -12.96
N ALA A 178 2.86 9.46 -11.71
CA ALA A 178 3.35 10.72 -11.22
C ALA A 178 4.90 10.77 -11.30
N ASP A 179 5.44 11.96 -11.57
CA ASP A 179 6.87 12.17 -11.42
C ASP A 179 7.19 12.23 -9.92
N PRO A 180 8.02 11.32 -9.38
CA PRO A 180 8.33 11.31 -7.95
C PRO A 180 9.06 12.56 -7.47
N SER A 181 9.63 13.37 -8.39
CA SER A 181 10.23 14.66 -8.05
C SER A 181 9.22 15.82 -7.96
N ASP A 182 8.00 15.63 -8.47
CA ASP A 182 6.87 16.54 -8.26
C ASP A 182 6.12 16.12 -7.00
N LEU A 183 6.39 16.80 -5.89
CA LEU A 183 5.85 16.46 -4.57
C LEU A 183 4.31 16.48 -4.53
N ASP A 184 3.67 17.38 -5.27
CA ASP A 184 2.20 17.45 -5.32
C ASP A 184 1.64 16.22 -6.05
N ALA A 185 2.22 15.89 -7.21
CA ALA A 185 1.81 14.72 -7.98
C ALA A 185 2.11 13.39 -7.24
N TRP A 186 3.23 13.33 -6.52
CA TRP A 186 3.60 12.19 -5.69
C TRP A 186 2.64 12.01 -4.52
N ALA A 187 2.26 13.08 -3.81
CA ALA A 187 1.26 13.04 -2.74
C ALA A 187 -0.11 12.56 -3.25
N ASP A 188 -0.54 13.04 -4.42
CA ASP A 188 -1.76 12.58 -5.09
C ASP A 188 -1.70 11.08 -5.43
N GLU A 189 -0.55 10.60 -5.95
CA GLU A 189 -0.35 9.17 -6.19
C GLU A 189 -0.46 8.37 -4.89
N LYS A 190 0.14 8.84 -3.79
CA LYS A 190 0.07 8.15 -2.49
C LYS A 190 -1.35 8.11 -1.93
N TYR A 191 -2.13 9.17 -2.11
CA TYR A 191 -3.55 9.16 -1.78
C TYR A 191 -4.32 8.12 -2.60
N VAL A 192 -4.04 8.00 -3.91
CA VAL A 192 -4.67 6.97 -4.76
C VAL A 192 -4.27 5.56 -4.32
N GLN A 193 -3.00 5.31 -4.04
CA GLN A 193 -2.50 4.03 -3.54
C GLN A 193 -3.17 3.65 -2.21
N TRP A 194 -3.26 4.59 -1.27
CA TRP A 194 -3.97 4.40 -0.02
C TRP A 194 -5.44 4.06 -0.24
N LEU A 195 -6.18 4.86 -1.01
CA LEU A 195 -7.62 4.65 -1.20
C LEU A 195 -7.91 3.33 -1.91
N ASP A 196 -7.06 2.92 -2.85
CA ASP A 196 -7.16 1.61 -3.49
C ASP A 196 -6.88 0.46 -2.50
N ALA A 197 -5.87 0.60 -1.64
CA ALA A 197 -5.63 -0.37 -0.58
C ALA A 197 -6.78 -0.43 0.46
N MET A 198 -7.46 0.69 0.71
CA MET A 198 -8.68 0.72 1.52
C MET A 198 -9.84 0.00 0.81
N ASN A 199 -9.99 0.20 -0.50
CA ASN A 199 -10.96 -0.57 -1.30
C ASN A 199 -10.68 -2.08 -1.19
N ASP A 200 -9.44 -2.52 -1.39
CA ASP A 200 -9.09 -3.95 -1.30
C ASP A 200 -9.43 -4.57 0.06
N THR A 201 -9.41 -3.75 1.12
CA THR A 201 -9.69 -4.20 2.49
C THR A 201 -11.19 -4.24 2.79
N TYR A 202 -11.94 -3.25 2.30
CA TYR A 202 -13.30 -2.98 2.75
C TYR A 202 -14.39 -3.16 1.70
N GLU A 203 -14.06 -3.35 0.41
CA GLU A 203 -15.04 -3.50 -0.68
C GLU A 203 -16.12 -4.54 -0.34
N SER A 204 -15.70 -5.74 0.06
CA SER A 204 -16.62 -6.84 0.35
C SER A 204 -17.40 -6.64 1.66
N PHE A 205 -16.78 -5.99 2.65
CA PHE A 205 -17.47 -5.59 3.88
C PHE A 205 -18.56 -4.54 3.60
N CYS A 206 -18.26 -3.54 2.76
CA CYS A 206 -19.16 -2.46 2.39
C CYS A 206 -20.21 -2.89 1.36
N GLY A 207 -19.95 -3.95 0.60
CA GLY A 207 -20.82 -4.43 -0.47
C GLY A 207 -20.80 -3.56 -1.73
N PHE A 208 -19.80 -2.67 -1.87
CA PHE A 208 -19.61 -1.83 -3.04
C PHE A 208 -18.15 -1.39 -3.18
N THR A 209 -17.72 -1.12 -4.41
CA THR A 209 -16.39 -0.60 -4.71
C THR A 209 -16.23 0.84 -4.22
N ILE A 210 -15.15 1.09 -3.50
CA ILE A 210 -14.76 2.37 -2.91
C ILE A 210 -13.78 3.04 -3.88
N LYS A 211 -14.25 4.06 -4.61
CA LYS A 211 -13.42 4.88 -5.53
C LYS A 211 -13.25 6.32 -5.06
N LYS A 212 -13.99 6.72 -4.02
CA LYS A 212 -13.93 8.05 -3.43
C LYS A 212 -14.06 7.97 -1.92
N LEU A 213 -13.49 8.95 -1.22
CA LEU A 213 -13.53 9.02 0.24
C LEU A 213 -14.95 9.09 0.78
N GLU A 214 -15.89 9.74 0.07
CA GLU A 214 -17.28 9.83 0.51
C GLU A 214 -17.96 8.45 0.57
N GLN A 215 -17.60 7.54 -0.34
CA GLN A 215 -18.10 6.16 -0.34
C GLN A 215 -17.53 5.38 0.84
N TYR A 216 -16.25 5.58 1.16
CA TYR A 216 -15.64 5.01 2.36
C TYR A 216 -16.37 5.50 3.63
N ARG A 217 -16.61 6.81 3.73
CA ARG A 217 -17.33 7.43 4.85
C ARG A 217 -18.76 6.93 5.00
N GLU A 218 -19.47 6.68 3.90
CA GLU A 218 -20.83 6.12 3.94
C GLU A 218 -20.85 4.73 4.59
N CYS A 219 -19.83 3.91 4.31
CA CYS A 219 -19.70 2.57 4.89
C CYS A 219 -19.20 2.59 6.33
N LEU A 220 -18.18 3.41 6.63
CA LEU A 220 -17.46 3.45 7.90
C LEU A 220 -17.40 4.90 8.45
N PRO A 221 -18.53 5.48 8.88
CA PRO A 221 -18.60 6.88 9.27
C PRO A 221 -17.83 7.20 10.57
N THR A 222 -17.50 6.20 11.37
CA THR A 222 -16.76 6.40 12.63
C THR A 222 -15.27 6.12 12.50
N ASP A 223 -14.78 5.78 11.31
CA ASP A 223 -13.35 5.54 11.06
C ASP A 223 -12.65 6.88 10.74
N PRO A 224 -11.55 7.25 11.42
CA PRO A 224 -10.84 8.51 11.17
C PRO A 224 -10.30 8.63 9.75
N HIS A 225 -9.99 7.51 9.07
CA HIS A 225 -9.60 7.49 7.66
C HIS A 225 -10.65 8.13 6.76
N ALA A 226 -11.94 8.05 7.13
CA ALA A 226 -13.02 8.65 6.37
C ALA A 226 -13.00 10.19 6.37
N TYR A 227 -12.11 10.81 7.13
CA TYR A 227 -12.04 12.26 7.32
C TYR A 227 -10.73 12.88 6.83
N VAL A 228 -9.93 12.15 6.03
CA VAL A 228 -8.80 12.73 5.30
C VAL A 228 -9.29 13.92 4.45
N GLY A 229 -8.77 15.11 4.76
CA GLY A 229 -9.10 16.37 4.09
C GLY A 229 -8.06 16.75 3.03
N SER A 230 -6.77 16.61 3.37
CA SER A 230 -5.67 16.80 2.42
C SER A 230 -4.53 15.81 2.70
N VAL A 231 -3.74 15.56 1.66
CA VAL A 231 -2.49 14.81 1.69
C VAL A 231 -1.47 15.66 0.95
N GLU A 232 -0.37 16.00 1.61
CA GLU A 232 0.66 16.89 1.09
C GLU A 232 2.04 16.27 1.34
N ALA A 233 3.01 16.57 0.49
CA ALA A 233 4.38 16.11 0.65
C ALA A 233 5.32 17.30 0.91
N PRO A 234 5.73 17.55 2.17
CA PRO A 234 6.65 18.65 2.47
C PRO A 234 8.09 18.37 1.96
N ALA A 235 8.44 17.11 1.78
CA ALA A 235 9.72 16.63 1.28
C ALA A 235 9.54 15.25 0.64
N GLU A 236 10.55 14.82 -0.13
CA GLU A 236 10.62 13.45 -0.66
C GLU A 236 10.55 12.43 0.48
N GLY A 237 9.70 11.40 0.32
CA GLY A 237 9.50 10.37 1.35
C GLY A 237 8.68 10.80 2.56
N GLU A 238 8.28 12.07 2.66
CA GLU A 238 7.48 12.59 3.78
C GLU A 238 6.06 12.94 3.35
N LEU A 239 5.07 12.53 4.13
CA LEU A 239 3.67 12.91 3.95
C LEU A 239 3.11 13.62 5.19
N VAL A 240 2.30 14.64 4.96
CA VAL A 240 1.44 15.27 5.95
C VAL A 240 0.00 15.06 5.53
N VAL A 241 -0.79 14.44 6.41
CA VAL A 241 -2.21 14.16 6.21
C VAL A 241 -3.01 15.00 7.19
N THR A 242 -3.91 15.83 6.67
CA THR A 242 -4.81 16.63 7.51
C THR A 242 -6.16 15.95 7.60
N LEU A 243 -6.60 15.62 8.81
CA LEU A 243 -7.94 15.13 9.10
C LEU A 243 -8.89 16.30 9.40
N SER A 244 -10.09 16.26 8.83
CA SER A 244 -11.18 17.12 9.27
C SER A 244 -11.76 16.59 10.60
N PRO A 245 -12.27 17.48 11.47
CA PRO A 245 -13.11 17.07 12.60
C PRO A 245 -14.32 16.24 12.14
N GLY A 246 -14.76 15.27 12.95
CA GLY A 246 -15.76 14.30 12.51
C GLY A 246 -16.29 13.36 13.58
N GLU A 247 -17.16 12.42 13.18
CA GLU A 247 -17.80 11.43 14.08
C GLU A 247 -16.81 10.36 14.62
N TRP A 248 -15.58 10.36 14.10
CA TRP A 248 -14.50 9.50 14.55
C TRP A 248 -13.88 9.93 15.89
N GLN A 249 -13.99 11.21 16.25
CA GLN A 249 -13.41 11.76 17.49
C GLN A 249 -14.16 11.24 18.72
N ASP A 250 -13.42 10.99 19.81
CA ASP A 250 -13.95 10.40 21.05
C ASP A 250 -14.70 9.07 20.84
N ASN A 251 -14.35 8.33 19.78
CA ASN A 251 -15.04 7.11 19.36
C ASN A 251 -14.10 5.90 19.39
N THR A 252 -14.40 4.89 18.57
CA THR A 252 -13.75 3.58 18.58
C THR A 252 -12.23 3.66 18.38
N TYR A 253 -11.76 4.64 17.60
CA TYR A 253 -10.35 4.79 17.23
C TYR A 253 -9.63 5.92 17.96
N ASP A 254 -10.34 6.62 18.85
CA ASP A 254 -9.83 7.77 19.58
C ASP A 254 -10.14 7.61 21.07
N THR A 255 -9.27 6.86 21.74
CA THR A 255 -9.38 6.39 23.11
C THR A 255 -8.07 6.65 23.86
N ASP A 256 -8.08 6.58 25.19
CA ASP A 256 -6.87 6.73 26.03
C ASP A 256 -5.72 5.79 25.64
N THR A 257 -6.00 4.68 24.95
CA THR A 257 -5.03 3.65 24.56
C THR A 257 -4.68 3.64 23.08
N MET A 258 -5.44 4.35 22.24
CA MET A 258 -5.25 4.40 20.78
C MET A 258 -5.85 5.72 20.31
N ARG A 259 -5.00 6.63 19.85
CA ARG A 259 -5.41 7.94 19.32
C ARG A 259 -5.69 7.81 17.83
N GLY A 260 -6.71 8.52 17.35
CA GLY A 260 -7.13 8.41 15.95
C GLY A 260 -6.03 8.80 14.97
N VAL A 261 -5.26 9.85 15.30
CA VAL A 261 -4.12 10.31 14.48
C VAL A 261 -3.00 9.27 14.38
N ASP A 262 -2.70 8.55 15.46
CA ASP A 262 -1.64 7.52 15.47
C ASP A 262 -2.11 6.27 14.68
N PHE A 263 -3.40 5.94 14.80
CA PHE A 263 -4.02 4.87 14.01
C PHE A 263 -4.01 5.19 12.50
N VAL A 264 -4.38 6.41 12.10
CA VAL A 264 -4.33 6.81 10.69
C VAL A 264 -2.88 6.82 10.20
N ALA A 265 -1.94 7.39 10.96
CA ALA A 265 -0.56 7.49 10.50
C ALA A 265 0.05 6.11 10.21
N SER A 266 -0.09 5.19 11.17
CA SER A 266 0.42 3.82 11.05
C SER A 266 -0.27 3.01 9.96
N ASN A 267 -1.61 3.05 9.89
CA ASN A 267 -2.34 2.27 8.92
C ASN A 267 -2.14 2.81 7.50
N MET A 268 -2.23 4.13 7.31
CA MET A 268 -2.06 4.76 6.00
C MET A 268 -0.66 4.53 5.44
N MET A 269 0.39 4.66 6.27
CA MET A 269 1.76 4.36 5.84
C MET A 269 1.90 2.90 5.39
N LEU A 270 1.36 1.95 6.16
CA LEU A 270 1.37 0.53 5.81
C LEU A 270 0.60 0.25 4.51
N LYS A 271 -0.56 0.88 4.29
CA LYS A 271 -1.39 0.71 3.10
C LYS A 271 -0.76 1.32 1.84
N ILE A 272 -0.09 2.46 1.98
CA ILE A 272 0.66 3.09 0.89
C ILE A 272 1.86 2.21 0.54
N ASN A 273 2.68 1.84 1.52
CA ASN A 273 3.93 1.13 1.26
C ASN A 273 3.72 -0.31 0.81
N SER A 274 2.59 -0.95 1.16
CA SER A 274 2.23 -2.25 0.56
C SER A 274 1.91 -2.16 -0.94
N LYS A 275 1.63 -0.95 -1.44
CA LYS A 275 1.40 -0.66 -2.85
C LYS A 275 2.63 -0.04 -3.50
N ALA A 276 3.42 0.77 -2.80
CA ALA A 276 4.56 1.48 -3.41
C ALA A 276 5.61 0.52 -3.97
N PHE A 277 6.34 0.95 -5.00
CA PHE A 277 7.60 0.30 -5.34
C PHE A 277 8.64 0.66 -4.28
N ALA A 278 9.59 -0.24 -3.97
CA ALA A 278 10.49 -0.10 -2.83
C ALA A 278 11.21 1.27 -2.77
N THR A 279 11.59 1.84 -3.91
CA THR A 279 12.25 3.15 -3.99
C THR A 279 11.30 4.35 -3.87
N GLU A 280 10.00 4.13 -3.73
CA GLU A 280 8.94 5.15 -3.67
C GLU A 280 8.15 5.07 -2.35
N ALA A 281 8.69 4.36 -1.35
CA ALA A 281 8.08 4.21 -0.05
C ALA A 281 7.97 5.56 0.67
N VAL A 282 6.91 5.71 1.46
CA VAL A 282 6.78 6.77 2.44
C VAL A 282 7.65 6.41 3.65
N GLU A 283 8.60 7.26 3.99
CA GLU A 283 9.52 7.08 5.12
C GLU A 283 8.96 7.66 6.42
N SER A 284 8.17 8.74 6.32
CA SER A 284 7.55 9.41 7.46
C SER A 284 6.17 9.91 7.09
N LEU A 285 5.17 9.65 7.94
CA LEU A 285 3.81 10.13 7.75
C LEU A 285 3.32 10.80 9.02
N THR A 286 3.06 12.11 8.93
CA THR A 286 2.49 12.90 10.01
C THR A 286 1.00 13.13 9.75
N VAL A 287 0.17 12.84 10.74
CA VAL A 287 -1.26 13.15 10.72
C VAL A 287 -1.52 14.31 11.67
N VAL A 288 -2.29 15.28 11.23
CA VAL A 288 -2.76 16.42 12.03
C VAL A 288 -4.28 16.53 11.94
N VAL A 289 -4.92 17.11 12.97
CA VAL A 289 -6.37 17.40 12.93
C VAL A 289 -6.58 18.91 12.76
N ASP A 290 -7.32 19.30 11.72
CA ASP A 290 -7.60 20.69 11.41
C ASP A 290 -8.25 21.42 12.60
N GLY A 291 -7.75 22.63 12.86
CA GLY A 291 -8.22 23.47 13.96
C GLY A 291 -7.78 23.03 15.37
N THR A 292 -6.87 22.07 15.50
CA THR A 292 -6.36 21.58 16.80
C THR A 292 -4.84 21.45 16.82
N ASP A 293 -4.26 21.25 18.02
CA ASP A 293 -2.84 20.89 18.19
C ASP A 293 -2.61 19.36 18.15
N GLU A 294 -3.64 18.56 17.86
CA GLU A 294 -3.54 17.11 17.84
C GLU A 294 -2.75 16.62 16.62
N SER A 295 -1.72 15.81 16.88
CA SER A 295 -0.91 15.17 15.83
C SER A 295 -0.39 13.80 16.23
N GLY A 296 -0.10 12.98 15.22
CA GLY A 296 0.56 11.68 15.30
C GLY A 296 1.60 11.59 14.20
N THR A 297 2.70 10.88 14.42
CA THR A 297 3.70 10.66 13.37
C THR A 297 4.21 9.24 13.44
N GLU A 298 4.19 8.60 12.30
CA GLU A 298 4.72 7.27 12.10
C GLU A 298 5.99 7.36 11.23
N LYS A 299 6.97 6.49 11.51
CA LYS A 299 8.17 6.34 10.71
C LYS A 299 8.30 4.92 10.22
N TRP A 300 8.59 4.74 8.94
CA TRP A 300 8.83 3.42 8.36
C TRP A 300 10.15 2.87 8.91
N SER A 301 10.08 1.70 9.53
CA SER A 301 11.26 0.91 9.87
C SER A 301 11.24 -0.37 9.04
N GLU A 302 12.21 -0.53 8.15
CA GLU A 302 12.49 -1.80 7.48
C GLU A 302 12.89 -2.90 8.48
#